data_AF-A0A4R9VCD0-F1
#
_entry.id   AF-A0A4R9VCD0-F1
#
_cell.length_a   1.000
_cell.length_b   1.000
_cell.length_c   1.000
_cell.angle_alpha   90.00
_cell.angle_beta   90.00
_cell.angle_gamma   90.00
#
_symmetry.space_group_name_H-M   'P 1'
#
loop_
_entity.id
_entity.type
_entity.pdbx_description
1 polymer ?
#
loop_
_entity_poly.entity_id
_entity_poly.type
_entity_poly.pdbx_seq_one_letter_code
_entity_poly.pdbx_strand_id
1 'polypeptide(L)'
;RGDRPSKLARADIFDAVEKSLTKLGTDYIDLYQIHWPERDIPWGANPTRVGAVARRADTEGAPAGETPIAETLGVFDELVKAGKIRHFGLSNESSWGVMRFLG
;
A
#
# COMPACT_ATOMS: atom_id res chain seq x y z
N ARG A 1 8.72 -13.38 10.30
CA ARG A 1 7.43 -13.21 9.58
C ARG A 1 7.03 -14.60 9.12
N GLY A 2 5.94 -15.18 9.63
CA GLY A 2 5.41 -16.43 9.06
C GLY A 2 4.84 -16.15 7.66
N ASP A 3 4.47 -17.20 6.91
CA ASP A 3 3.92 -17.16 5.54
C ASP A 3 2.61 -16.36 5.35
N ARG A 4 2.24 -15.50 6.31
CA ARG A 4 1.05 -14.65 6.20
C ARG A 4 1.27 -13.48 5.22
N PRO A 5 0.26 -13.12 4.42
CA PRO A 5 0.28 -11.93 3.57
C PRO A 5 0.55 -10.64 4.36
N SER A 6 1.08 -9.61 3.68
CA SER A 6 1.26 -8.27 4.25
C SER A 6 -0.01 -7.44 4.26
N LYS A 7 -0.20 -6.71 5.37
CA LYS A 7 -1.21 -5.68 5.52
C LYS A 7 -0.60 -4.27 5.46
N LEU A 8 -1.45 -3.29 5.24
CA LEU A 8 -1.24 -1.87 5.51
C LEU A 8 -1.39 -1.52 7.01
N ALA A 9 -0.99 -2.46 7.88
CA ALA A 9 -0.92 -2.28 9.33
C ALA A 9 0.49 -1.79 9.72
N ARG A 10 0.58 -1.03 10.81
CA ARG A 10 1.82 -0.37 11.26
C ARG A 10 3.05 -1.27 11.22
N ALA A 11 2.99 -2.45 11.85
CA ALA A 11 4.14 -3.35 11.95
C ALA A 11 4.64 -3.85 10.57
N ASP A 12 3.70 -4.12 9.65
CA ASP A 12 4.05 -4.59 8.31
C ASP A 12 4.60 -3.45 7.43
N ILE A 13 4.04 -2.23 7.53
CA ILE A 13 4.54 -1.06 6.78
C ILE A 13 5.95 -0.69 7.24
N PHE A 14 6.20 -0.57 8.55
CA PHE A 14 7.52 -0.25 9.07
C PHE A 14 8.56 -1.30 8.65
N ASP A 15 8.25 -2.59 8.83
CA ASP A 15 9.13 -3.69 8.40
C ASP A 15 9.44 -3.63 6.89
N ALA A 16 8.44 -3.32 6.06
CA ALA A 16 8.63 -3.17 4.62
C ALA A 16 9.53 -1.97 4.26
N VAL A 17 9.35 -0.82 4.92
CA VAL A 17 10.17 0.38 4.69
C VAL A 17 11.62 0.16 5.15
N GLU A 18 11.85 -0.36 6.36
CA GLU A 18 13.21 -0.65 6.85
C GLU A 18 13.97 -1.60 5.91
N LYS A 19 13.29 -2.66 5.46
CA LYS A 19 13.89 -3.61 4.51
C LYS A 19 14.19 -2.96 3.17
N SER A 20 13.36 -2.02 2.72
CA SER A 20 13.56 -1.30 1.47
C SER A 20 14.77 -0.38 1.57
N LEU A 21 14.87 0.42 2.64
CA LEU A 21 16.02 1.27 2.94
C LEU A 21 17.33 0.46 3.00
N THR A 22 17.31 -0.65 3.74
CA THR A 22 18.46 -1.56 3.86
C THR A 22 18.90 -2.10 2.50
N LYS A 23 17.95 -2.57 1.67
CA LYS A 23 18.24 -3.12 0.33
C LYS A 23 18.75 -2.08 -0.65
N LEU A 24 18.23 -0.85 -0.56
CA LEU A 24 18.63 0.26 -1.41
C LEU A 24 19.95 0.92 -0.95
N GLY A 25 20.40 0.66 0.28
CA GLY A 25 21.61 1.25 0.83
C GLY A 25 21.47 2.76 1.08
N THR A 26 20.27 3.21 1.46
CA THR A 26 19.95 4.62 1.72
C THR A 26 19.14 4.76 3.00
N ASP A 27 19.15 5.95 3.58
CA ASP A 27 18.42 6.34 4.79
C ASP A 27 17.07 7.00 4.50
N TYR A 28 16.79 7.37 3.24
CA TYR A 28 15.49 7.94 2.84
C TYR A 28 14.99 7.45 1.47
N ILE A 29 13.69 7.59 1.25
CA ILE A 29 13.02 7.37 -0.04
C ILE A 29 12.24 8.63 -0.42
N ASP A 30 12.45 9.17 -1.62
CA ASP A 30 11.70 10.37 -2.07
C ASP A 30 10.20 10.11 -2.21
N LEU A 31 9.81 8.98 -2.82
CA LEU A 31 8.42 8.59 -3.02
C LEU A 31 8.21 7.11 -2.68
N TYR A 32 7.36 6.83 -1.70
CA TYR A 32 6.93 5.48 -1.36
C TYR A 32 5.47 5.24 -1.75
N GLN A 33 5.18 4.20 -2.52
CA GLN A 33 3.81 3.92 -2.97
C GLN A 33 3.18 2.75 -2.24
N ILE A 34 1.93 2.93 -1.80
CA ILE A 34 1.04 1.81 -1.53
C ILE A 34 0.82 1.09 -2.86
N HIS A 35 1.44 -0.08 -3.01
CA HIS A 35 1.50 -0.77 -4.29
C HIS A 35 0.11 -1.24 -4.73
N TRP A 36 -0.70 -1.77 -3.81
CA TRP A 36 -2.07 -2.19 -4.03
C TRP A 36 -2.90 -1.94 -2.77
N PRO A 37 -4.21 -1.67 -2.91
CA PRO A 37 -5.10 -1.67 -1.75
C PRO A 37 -5.24 -3.06 -1.13
N GLU A 38 -5.57 -3.12 0.18
CA GLU A 38 -5.88 -4.41 0.84
C GLU A 38 -7.15 -5.06 0.28
N ARG A 39 -8.12 -4.23 -0.16
CA ARG A 39 -9.33 -4.74 -0.78
C ARG A 39 -9.03 -5.40 -2.11
N ASP A 40 -9.77 -6.48 -2.35
CA ASP A 40 -9.75 -7.15 -3.64
C ASP A 40 -10.34 -6.24 -4.72
N ILE A 41 -9.49 -5.87 -5.67
CA ILE A 41 -9.86 -5.09 -6.84
C ILE A 41 -9.37 -5.83 -8.10
N PRO A 42 -10.12 -5.76 -9.22
CA PRO A 42 -9.63 -6.24 -10.51
C PRO A 42 -8.31 -5.56 -10.88
N TRP A 43 -7.41 -6.29 -11.53
CA TRP A 43 -6.09 -5.76 -11.88
C TRP A 43 -6.17 -4.50 -12.76
N GLY A 44 -5.67 -3.36 -12.25
CA GLY A 44 -5.67 -2.09 -12.98
C GLY A 44 -7.05 -1.44 -13.06
N ALA A 45 -7.58 -1.01 -11.90
CA ALA A 45 -8.87 -0.34 -11.69
C ALA A 45 -9.01 1.06 -12.35
N ASN A 46 -8.51 1.20 -13.57
CA ASN A 46 -8.70 2.31 -14.47
C ASN A 46 -9.84 1.96 -15.45
N PRO A 47 -10.87 2.80 -15.63
CA PRO A 47 -12.03 2.53 -16.51
C PRO A 47 -11.69 2.40 -18.01
N THR A 48 -10.43 2.50 -18.40
CA THR A 48 -9.98 2.40 -19.81
C THR A 48 -9.83 0.98 -20.35
N ARG A 49 -10.02 -0.07 -19.54
CA ARG A 49 -9.92 -1.47 -20.00
C ARG A 49 -11.29 -2.09 -20.24
N VAL A 50 -11.59 -2.35 -21.51
CA VAL A 50 -12.82 -3.03 -21.96
C VAL A 50 -12.58 -4.53 -21.95
N GLY A 51 -13.06 -5.25 -20.93
CA GLY A 51 -12.97 -6.73 -20.86
C GLY A 51 -12.90 -7.30 -19.43
N ALA A 52 -13.05 -8.64 -19.31
CA ALA A 52 -12.86 -9.33 -18.04
C ALA A 52 -11.37 -9.33 -17.67
N VAL A 53 -11.05 -8.79 -16.49
CA VAL A 53 -9.67 -8.71 -16.01
C VAL A 53 -9.43 -9.79 -14.97
N ALA A 54 -8.30 -10.50 -15.10
CA ALA A 54 -7.87 -11.47 -14.10
C ALA A 54 -7.74 -10.77 -12.72
N ARG A 55 -8.25 -11.43 -11.68
CA ARG A 55 -7.93 -11.04 -10.30
C ARG A 55 -6.45 -11.25 -10.06
N ARG A 56 -5.92 -10.52 -9.08
CA ARG A 56 -4.56 -10.72 -8.59
C ARG A 56 -4.42 -12.14 -8.04
N ALA A 57 -3.34 -12.83 -8.43
CA ALA A 57 -3.09 -14.20 -7.97
C ALA A 57 -2.66 -14.24 -6.49
N ASP A 58 -2.22 -13.12 -5.91
CA ASP A 58 -1.73 -12.99 -4.54
C ASP A 58 -2.82 -12.56 -3.53
N THR A 59 -4.10 -12.50 -3.93
CA THR A 59 -5.21 -12.23 -3.01
C THR A 59 -5.70 -13.48 -2.27
N GLU A 60 -5.19 -14.66 -2.61
CA GLU A 60 -5.52 -15.90 -1.90
C GLU A 60 -4.99 -15.83 -0.46
N GLY A 61 -5.88 -15.94 0.52
CA GLY A 61 -5.55 -15.72 1.93
C GLY A 61 -5.41 -14.25 2.34
N ALA A 62 -5.82 -13.31 1.48
CA ALA A 62 -5.90 -11.91 1.86
C ALA A 62 -6.81 -11.77 3.10
N PRO A 63 -6.31 -11.16 4.18
CA PRO A 63 -7.04 -11.06 5.44
C PRO A 63 -8.40 -10.38 5.27
N ALA A 64 -9.40 -10.87 6.00
CA ALA A 64 -10.75 -10.32 5.95
C ALA A 64 -10.77 -8.89 6.51
N GLY A 65 -11.03 -7.92 5.63
CA GLY A 65 -11.20 -6.51 5.98
C GLY A 65 -9.95 -5.66 5.77
N GLU A 66 -10.19 -4.40 5.43
CA GLU A 66 -9.17 -3.38 5.19
C GLU A 66 -8.72 -2.74 6.52
N THR A 67 -7.43 -2.49 6.65
CA THR A 67 -6.93 -1.56 7.67
C THR A 67 -7.57 -0.17 7.45
N PRO A 68 -8.09 0.51 8.50
CA PRO A 68 -8.69 1.84 8.35
C PRO A 68 -7.71 2.83 7.70
N ILE A 69 -8.19 3.57 6.69
CA ILE A 69 -7.35 4.53 5.94
C ILE A 69 -6.66 5.53 6.87
N ALA A 70 -7.35 6.02 7.90
CA ALA A 70 -6.78 6.94 8.88
C ALA A 70 -5.59 6.32 9.67
N GLU A 71 -5.65 5.02 9.98
CA GLU A 71 -4.55 4.31 10.61
C GLU A 71 -3.36 4.21 9.65
N THR A 72 -3.60 3.78 8.40
CA THR A 72 -2.56 3.73 7.37
C THR A 72 -1.92 5.09 7.15
N LEU A 73 -2.71 6.16 7.03
CA LEU A 73 -2.23 7.54 6.88
C LEU A 73 -1.41 7.99 8.10
N GLY A 74 -1.83 7.66 9.32
CA GLY A 74 -1.06 7.96 10.53
C GLY A 74 0.32 7.31 10.53
N VAL A 75 0.43 6.07 10.06
CA VAL A 75 1.72 5.37 9.92
C VAL A 75 2.62 6.03 8.87
N PHE A 76 2.07 6.42 7.72
CA PHE A 76 2.83 7.14 6.70
C PHE A 76 3.28 8.53 7.19
N ASP A 77 2.45 9.23 7.95
CA ASP A 77 2.81 10.50 8.59
C ASP A 77 3.97 10.34 9.60
N GLU A 78 3.96 9.28 10.42
CA GLU A 78 5.10 8.93 11.29
C GLU A 78 6.39 8.74 10.48
N LEU A 79 6.33 8.00 9.37
CA LEU A 79 7.49 7.73 8.51
C LEU A 79 8.02 8.98 7.81
N VAL A 80 7.12 9.89 7.40
CA VAL A 80 7.47 11.20 6.85
C VAL A 80 8.17 12.05 7.91
N LYS A 81 7.59 12.15 9.11
CA LYS A 81 8.18 12.89 10.24
C LYS A 81 9.53 12.32 10.67
N ALA A 82 9.72 11.02 10.56
CA ALA A 82 10.99 10.35 10.83
C ALA A 82 12.05 10.57 9.73
N GLY A 83 11.69 11.19 8.60
CA GLY A 83 12.59 11.45 7.47
C GLY A 83 12.90 10.22 6.61
N LYS A 84 12.27 9.08 6.88
CA LYS A 84 12.50 7.81 6.15
C LYS A 84 11.88 7.82 4.77
N ILE A 85 10.79 8.56 4.60
CA ILE A 85 10.16 8.83 3.31
C ILE A 85 9.88 10.33 3.21
N ARG A 86 9.94 10.92 2.01
CA ARG A 86 9.57 12.34 1.82
C ARG A 86 8.11 12.50 1.43
N HIS A 87 7.67 11.65 0.51
CA HIS A 87 6.30 11.63 0.02
C HIS A 87 5.79 10.19 -0.06
N PHE A 88 4.47 10.03 0.02
CA PHE A 88 3.83 8.77 -0.29
C PHE A 88 2.75 8.94 -1.35
N GLY A 89 2.42 7.85 -2.04
CA GLY A 89 1.40 7.84 -3.07
C GLY A 89 0.64 6.52 -3.11
N LEU A 90 -0.37 6.49 -3.98
CA LEU A 90 -1.18 5.29 -4.23
C LEU A 90 -0.82 4.73 -5.61
N SER A 91 -0.87 3.41 -5.73
CA SER A 91 -0.73 2.69 -6.99
C SER A 91 -1.85 1.68 -7.14
N ASN A 92 -2.22 1.38 -8.39
CA ASN A 92 -3.29 0.46 -8.76
C ASN A 92 -4.67 0.75 -8.13
N GLU A 93 -4.88 1.95 -7.61
CA GLU A 93 -6.12 2.35 -6.97
C GLU A 93 -7.18 2.84 -8.00
N SER A 94 -8.45 2.59 -7.72
CA SER A 94 -9.57 3.15 -8.49
C SER A 94 -9.81 4.61 -8.15
N SER A 95 -10.44 5.39 -9.05
CA SER A 95 -10.81 6.78 -8.75
C SER A 95 -11.63 6.92 -7.46
N TRP A 96 -12.57 6.01 -7.22
CA TRP A 96 -13.34 5.98 -5.97
C TRP A 96 -12.46 5.72 -4.74
N GLY A 97 -11.52 4.78 -4.85
CA GLY A 97 -10.62 4.45 -3.74
C GLY A 97 -9.67 5.60 -3.41
N VAL A 98 -9.12 6.28 -4.42
CA VAL A 98 -8.33 7.51 -4.22
C VAL A 98 -9.13 8.55 -3.45
N MET A 99 -10.41 8.77 -3.80
CA MET A 99 -11.27 9.72 -3.10
C MET A 99 -11.47 9.40 -1.62
N ARG A 100 -11.37 8.13 -1.20
CA ARG A 100 -11.45 7.77 0.24
C ARG A 100 -10.26 8.23 1.06
N PHE A 101 -9.11 8.51 0.44
CA PHE A 101 -7.94 9.08 1.09
C PHE A 101 -8.00 10.62 1.19
N LEU A 102 -8.94 11.25 0.49
CA LEU A 102 -9.13 12.72 0.46
C LEU A 102 -10.30 13.20 1.33
N GLY A 103 -11.00 12.26 2.00
CA GLY A 103 -12.21 12.52 2.77
C GLY A 103 -12.02 13.43 3.97
#